data_AF-A0A963ZY99-F1
#
_entry.id   AF-A0A963ZY99-F1
#
_cell.length_a   1.000
_cell.length_b   1.000
_cell.length_c   1.000
_cell.angle_alpha   90.00
_cell.angle_beta   90.00
_cell.angle_gamma   90.00
#
_symmetry.space_group_name_H-M   'P 1'
#
loop_
_entity.id
_entity.type
_entity.pdbx_description
1 polymer ?
#
loop_
_entity_poly.entity_id
_entity_poly.type
_entity_poly.pdbx_seq_one_letter_code
_entity_poly.pdbx_strand_id
1 'polypeptide(L)'
;MGRIKALKKNFKPKPNHGPQSQARPEVVDPSREITYYYAADVEKLLNDPNVVEIKIVEGSIEDPKNPSSFLTSEDEKFLVGVTKKDGLKVKEEWSDELVVGVRDSKNKKRNRPGLRIRSLDHFNDEKDLLHSRTESDEKDKFEPVLKKMQANILWHHQKKFAIYSFLNFEENKRSEVVQWLANLKLTSAFDQMNKRDEIDIIRCAYLTYKGYEFLNIPSNLIPECGISIFKAGPEERTVYNDRRQFRDKRYDAKPHLVLLEAFDDDSISFDEKINEFKISVSGFVDLSKSFFETAFLNFKELKVTQDWFGFREGMGNPKFFSSKLDKMHIRYKEPIPGNAPMHIVLKEDLNGGERNCYGSFLVFLKLQQETENFKILCDELAGKMGISAEEAAGLLIGRNKDGDPLVRKKIPERASKQSIEGVTGSEDPLNPENEQPEGDPDANFLNYFDYLNDNEGRECPFHAHIRKANPRKQGFEESNIVRRSMSYEERYKNEFNNEIEVERKGMFFMAFMRNIEEQFERLVNNRMYGFDELGPNDAHDPLIMDENYQDRPYYNKNGEKIIFSKARKLVTYRGGIYLFAPSLPFFKNLD
;
A
#
# COMPACT_ATOMS: atom_id res chain seq x y z
N MET A 1 -1.64 14.01 39.30
CA MET A 1 -0.31 14.01 39.95
C MET A 1 -0.30 13.01 41.11
N GLY A 2 0.65 12.06 41.08
CA GLY A 2 0.98 11.10 42.15
C GLY A 2 0.33 9.72 41.98
N ARG A 3 1.02 8.57 41.93
CA ARG A 3 2.44 8.22 42.06
C ARG A 3 2.67 6.89 41.29
N ILE A 4 3.46 6.91 40.22
CA ILE A 4 4.09 5.70 39.66
C ILE A 4 5.28 5.36 40.58
N LYS A 5 5.33 4.17 41.17
CA LYS A 5 6.51 3.67 41.87
C LYS A 5 7.26 2.70 40.96
N ALA A 6 8.28 3.20 40.27
CA ALA A 6 9.29 2.36 39.62
C ALA A 6 10.26 1.81 40.68
N LEU A 7 10.40 0.49 40.76
CA LEU A 7 11.45 -0.17 41.54
C LEU A 7 12.61 -0.52 40.60
N LYS A 8 13.59 0.38 40.47
CA LYS A 8 14.92 0.03 39.95
C LYS A 8 15.78 -0.46 41.11
N LYS A 9 16.16 -1.75 41.12
CA LYS A 9 17.23 -2.25 42.01
C LYS A 9 18.43 -2.67 41.16
N ASN A 10 19.55 -1.98 41.42
CA ASN A 10 20.87 -2.24 40.87
C ASN A 10 21.39 -3.63 41.30
N PHE A 11 21.79 -4.46 40.34
CA PHE A 11 22.58 -5.67 40.60
C PHE A 11 24.07 -5.32 40.66
N LYS A 12 24.73 -5.68 41.77
CA LYS A 12 26.17 -5.94 41.83
C LYS A 12 26.35 -7.42 42.25
N PRO A 13 27.24 -8.18 41.61
CA PRO A 13 27.42 -9.60 41.94
C PRO A 13 28.41 -9.74 43.08
N LYS A 14 28.16 -10.66 44.04
CA LYS A 14 29.17 -11.29 44.91
C LYS A 14 28.61 -12.61 45.49
N PRO A 15 29.48 -13.55 45.95
CA PRO A 15 29.52 -14.92 45.46
C PRO A 15 28.89 -15.98 46.37
N ASN A 16 28.68 -17.15 45.77
CA ASN A 16 28.27 -18.43 46.37
C ASN A 16 29.03 -18.81 47.65
N HIS A 17 28.28 -19.22 48.68
CA HIS A 17 28.57 -20.38 49.54
C HIS A 17 27.23 -20.89 50.14
N GLY A 18 26.95 -22.21 50.02
CA GLY A 18 25.67 -22.88 50.34
C GLY A 18 25.39 -23.10 51.85
N PRO A 19 24.59 -24.10 52.29
CA PRO A 19 23.95 -25.20 51.56
C PRO A 19 22.40 -25.34 51.73
N GLN A 20 21.88 -26.23 50.89
CA GLN A 20 20.52 -26.73 50.65
C GLN A 20 19.53 -26.84 51.83
N SER A 21 18.28 -26.40 51.58
CA SER A 21 17.08 -27.11 52.04
C SER A 21 16.04 -27.15 50.91
N GLN A 22 15.60 -28.35 50.55
CA GLN A 22 14.66 -28.64 49.47
C GLN A 22 13.29 -27.98 49.70
N ALA A 23 12.83 -27.16 48.75
CA ALA A 23 11.43 -26.78 48.59
C ALA A 23 10.95 -27.33 47.23
N ARG A 24 9.79 -27.99 47.24
CA ARG A 24 9.18 -28.64 46.06
C ARG A 24 8.83 -27.58 45.00
N PRO A 25 8.94 -27.88 43.68
CA PRO A 25 8.39 -27.00 42.66
C PRO A 25 6.86 -27.01 42.78
N GLU A 26 6.24 -25.84 42.90
CA GLU A 26 4.80 -25.69 42.66
C GLU A 26 4.51 -26.08 41.21
N VAL A 27 3.71 -27.13 41.04
CA VAL A 27 3.16 -27.53 39.74
C VAL A 27 2.15 -26.45 39.34
N VAL A 28 2.48 -25.67 38.32
CA VAL A 28 1.51 -24.78 37.66
C VAL A 28 0.53 -25.67 36.91
N ASP A 29 -0.74 -25.56 37.27
CA ASP A 29 -1.86 -26.25 36.63
C ASP A 29 -1.95 -25.82 35.14
N PRO A 30 -1.79 -26.73 34.17
CA PRO A 30 -1.86 -26.40 32.75
C PRO A 30 -3.26 -26.01 32.26
N SER A 31 -4.30 -26.05 33.12
CA SER A 31 -5.67 -25.70 32.75
C SER A 31 -6.01 -24.20 32.85
N ARG A 32 -5.03 -23.33 33.11
CA ARG A 32 -5.24 -21.87 33.13
C ARG A 32 -4.96 -21.28 31.75
N GLU A 33 -6.02 -21.00 31.00
CA GLU A 33 -5.91 -20.19 29.78
C GLU A 33 -5.44 -18.77 30.13
N ILE A 34 -4.31 -18.37 29.55
CA ILE A 34 -3.74 -17.02 29.67
C ILE A 34 -4.23 -16.21 28.47
N THR A 35 -5.00 -15.15 28.73
CA THR A 35 -5.47 -14.22 27.68
C THR A 35 -4.48 -13.06 27.52
N TYR A 36 -4.08 -12.77 26.27
CA TYR A 36 -3.14 -11.72 25.91
C TYR A 36 -3.86 -10.47 25.39
N TYR A 37 -3.38 -9.28 25.77
CA TYR A 37 -3.92 -7.99 25.29
C TYR A 37 -2.81 -7.11 24.69
N TYR A 38 -3.15 -6.31 23.67
CA TYR A 38 -2.28 -5.30 23.07
C TYR A 38 -2.26 -4.01 23.90
N ALA A 39 -1.16 -3.25 23.83
CA ALA A 39 -0.97 -2.01 24.60
C ALA A 39 -2.07 -0.95 24.40
N ALA A 40 -2.64 -0.84 23.19
CA ALA A 40 -3.72 0.10 22.88
C ALA A 40 -5.05 -0.22 23.61
N ASP A 41 -5.28 -1.49 23.96
CA ASP A 41 -6.48 -1.93 24.69
C ASP A 41 -6.33 -1.74 26.21
N VAL A 42 -5.08 -1.74 26.71
CA VAL A 42 -4.76 -1.39 28.10
C VAL A 42 -5.10 0.08 28.37
N GLU A 43 -4.88 0.99 27.42
CA GLU A 43 -5.28 2.40 27.56
C GLU A 43 -6.80 2.60 27.62
N LYS A 44 -7.59 1.81 26.86
CA LYS A 44 -9.06 1.86 26.98
C LYS A 44 -9.54 1.35 28.35
N LEU A 45 -8.88 0.32 28.90
CA LEU A 45 -9.14 -0.20 30.24
C LEU A 45 -8.73 0.77 31.36
N LEU A 46 -7.61 1.48 31.19
CA LEU A 46 -7.12 2.50 32.12
C LEU A 46 -8.06 3.71 32.21
N ASN A 47 -8.83 3.98 31.15
CA ASN A 47 -9.75 5.10 31.06
C ASN A 47 -11.21 4.74 31.40
N ASP A 48 -11.54 3.47 31.72
CA ASP A 48 -12.86 3.07 32.22
C ASP A 48 -12.99 3.47 33.71
N PRO A 49 -13.92 4.38 34.08
CA PRO A 49 -14.08 4.85 35.46
C PRO A 49 -14.50 3.75 36.46
N ASN A 50 -14.83 2.56 35.99
CA ASN A 50 -15.19 1.41 36.82
C ASN A 50 -14.01 0.46 37.10
N VAL A 51 -12.85 0.68 36.48
CA VAL A 51 -11.63 -0.11 36.69
C VAL A 51 -10.81 0.50 37.81
N VAL A 52 -10.47 -0.31 38.82
CA VAL A 52 -9.85 0.20 40.07
C VAL A 52 -8.39 -0.22 40.20
N GLU A 53 -8.02 -1.36 39.61
CA GLU A 53 -6.65 -1.86 39.59
C GLU A 53 -6.41 -2.65 38.31
N ILE A 54 -5.28 -2.37 37.65
CA ILE A 54 -4.73 -3.15 36.53
C ILE A 54 -3.38 -3.67 37.00
N LYS A 55 -3.21 -4.99 37.04
CA LYS A 55 -1.90 -5.62 37.24
C LYS A 55 -1.31 -6.00 35.89
N ILE A 56 -0.21 -5.34 35.53
CA ILE A 56 0.64 -5.68 34.40
C ILE A 56 1.75 -6.57 34.95
N VAL A 57 1.87 -7.79 34.43
CA VAL A 57 3.01 -8.67 34.72
C VAL A 57 3.91 -8.66 33.49
N GLU A 58 5.10 -8.06 33.59
CA GLU A 58 6.16 -8.23 32.59
C GLU A 58 6.64 -9.68 32.65
N GLY A 59 6.34 -10.46 31.62
CA GLY A 59 6.83 -11.83 31.47
C GLY A 59 7.75 -11.91 30.26
N SER A 60 9.04 -12.15 30.49
CA SER A 60 9.94 -12.65 29.45
C SER A 60 9.57 -14.09 29.13
N ILE A 61 9.29 -14.39 27.86
CA ILE A 61 9.00 -15.75 27.38
C ILE A 61 10.35 -16.49 27.25
N GLU A 62 10.58 -17.53 28.06
CA GLU A 62 11.64 -18.52 27.78
C GLU A 62 11.12 -19.51 26.72
N ASP A 63 11.91 -19.73 25.67
CA ASP A 63 11.66 -20.81 24.70
C ASP A 63 11.85 -22.17 25.41
N PRO A 64 10.79 -23.01 25.54
CA PRO A 64 10.90 -24.32 26.19
C PRO A 64 11.84 -25.29 25.47
N LYS A 65 12.24 -24.99 24.23
CA LYS A 65 13.14 -25.81 23.42
C LYS A 65 14.56 -25.25 23.32
N ASN A 66 14.80 -24.00 23.74
CA ASN A 66 16.12 -23.39 23.68
C ASN A 66 16.30 -22.25 24.71
N PRO A 67 16.70 -22.55 25.96
CA PRO A 67 16.80 -21.58 27.06
C PRO A 67 17.90 -20.51 26.90
N SER A 68 18.50 -20.36 25.71
CA SER A 68 19.55 -19.36 25.41
C SER A 68 19.20 -18.35 24.33
N SER A 69 18.00 -18.38 23.75
CA SER A 69 17.54 -17.37 22.79
C SER A 69 16.48 -16.47 23.41
N PHE A 70 16.88 -15.24 23.75
CA PHE A 70 15.92 -14.17 24.02
C PHE A 70 15.33 -13.71 22.68
N LEU A 71 14.03 -13.91 22.48
CA LEU A 71 13.29 -13.25 21.40
C LEU A 71 13.13 -11.77 21.77
N THR A 72 13.96 -10.90 21.20
CA THR A 72 13.65 -9.47 21.12
C THR A 72 12.77 -9.27 19.89
N SER A 73 11.45 -9.30 20.08
CA SER A 73 10.49 -8.92 19.03
C SER A 73 9.58 -7.82 19.55
N GLU A 74 9.33 -6.84 18.68
CA GLU A 74 8.60 -5.58 18.84
C GLU A 74 7.09 -5.71 19.19
N ASP A 75 6.67 -6.85 19.73
CA ASP A 75 5.31 -7.14 20.18
C ASP A 75 5.31 -7.41 21.70
N GLU A 76 5.29 -6.35 22.51
CA GLU A 76 5.10 -6.49 23.96
C GLU A 76 3.66 -6.97 24.24
N LYS A 77 3.49 -8.28 24.39
CA LYS A 77 2.24 -8.89 24.89
C LYS A 77 2.19 -8.77 26.41
N PHE A 78 1.13 -8.16 26.95
CA PHE A 78 0.93 -8.04 28.39
C PHE A 78 -0.18 -8.96 28.90
N LEU A 79 0.04 -9.54 30.08
CA LEU A 79 -0.99 -10.18 30.90
C LEU A 79 -1.75 -9.09 31.67
N VAL A 80 -3.06 -9.00 31.50
CA VAL A 80 -3.91 -7.96 32.12
C VAL A 80 -4.99 -8.62 32.99
N GLY A 81 -4.85 -8.49 34.32
CA GLY A 81 -5.93 -8.80 35.27
C GLY A 81 -6.70 -7.54 35.65
N VAL A 82 -8.03 -7.55 35.56
CA VAL A 82 -8.91 -6.39 35.82
C VAL A 82 -9.81 -6.64 37.03
N THR A 83 -9.84 -5.71 37.99
CA THR A 83 -10.79 -5.74 39.13
C THR A 83 -11.63 -4.46 39.16
N LYS A 84 -12.96 -4.58 39.25
CA LYS A 84 -13.92 -3.44 39.31
C LYS A 84 -14.43 -3.18 40.74
N LYS A 85 -14.91 -1.96 41.00
CA LYS A 85 -15.30 -1.48 42.33
C LYS A 85 -16.57 -2.18 42.84
N ASP A 86 -16.47 -2.67 44.07
CA ASP A 86 -17.49 -3.35 44.90
C ASP A 86 -17.78 -4.84 44.62
N GLY A 87 -17.00 -5.70 45.28
CA GLY A 87 -17.52 -6.88 46.00
C GLY A 87 -18.05 -8.08 45.22
N LEU A 88 -17.81 -8.18 43.91
CA LEU A 88 -18.30 -9.29 43.08
C LEU A 88 -17.23 -10.37 42.88
N LYS A 89 -17.49 -11.57 43.40
CA LYS A 89 -16.79 -12.79 42.97
C LYS A 89 -17.15 -13.07 41.52
N VAL A 90 -16.14 -13.19 40.65
CA VAL A 90 -16.32 -13.77 39.32
C VAL A 90 -16.82 -15.20 39.52
N LYS A 91 -18.05 -15.46 39.13
CA LYS A 91 -18.56 -16.83 39.03
C LYS A 91 -18.25 -17.27 37.61
N GLU A 92 -17.30 -18.19 37.48
CA GLU A 92 -16.97 -18.85 36.22
C GLU A 92 -18.21 -19.63 35.75
N GLU A 93 -18.94 -19.06 34.80
CA GLU A 93 -19.83 -19.82 33.93
C GLU A 93 -19.32 -19.62 32.51
N TRP A 94 -18.92 -20.75 31.90
CA TRP A 94 -18.36 -20.81 30.55
C TRP A 94 -19.47 -20.66 29.52
N SER A 95 -19.38 -19.63 28.68
CA SER A 95 -20.03 -19.56 27.37
C SER A 95 -19.20 -18.71 26.42
N ASP A 96 -19.23 -19.04 25.12
CA ASP A 96 -18.49 -18.37 24.03
C ASP A 96 -18.85 -16.88 23.83
N GLU A 97 -19.82 -16.38 24.60
CA GLU A 97 -20.07 -14.95 24.82
C GLU A 97 -20.00 -14.64 26.32
N LEU A 98 -19.11 -13.72 26.75
CA LEU A 98 -19.19 -13.17 28.09
C LEU A 98 -20.31 -12.13 28.14
N VAL A 99 -21.55 -12.57 28.41
CA VAL A 99 -22.66 -11.65 28.70
C VAL A 99 -22.66 -11.35 30.20
N VAL A 100 -22.13 -10.18 30.58
CA VAL A 100 -22.27 -9.69 31.96
C VAL A 100 -23.70 -9.19 32.16
N GLY A 101 -24.60 -10.07 32.62
CA GLY A 101 -25.95 -9.71 33.03
C GLY A 101 -25.95 -9.00 34.39
N VAL A 102 -26.57 -7.82 34.47
CA VAL A 102 -26.82 -7.13 35.74
C VAL A 102 -27.99 -7.81 36.46
N ARG A 103 -27.73 -8.52 37.57
CA ARG A 103 -28.78 -8.93 38.52
C ARG A 103 -28.63 -8.15 39.82
N ASP A 104 -29.57 -7.24 40.05
CA ASP A 104 -29.79 -6.61 41.35
C ASP A 104 -30.42 -7.63 42.30
N SER A 105 -29.75 -7.93 43.43
CA SER A 105 -30.26 -8.86 44.45
C SER A 105 -31.44 -8.29 45.24
N LYS A 106 -31.84 -7.03 45.01
CA LYS A 106 -32.91 -6.37 45.77
C LYS A 106 -34.07 -5.80 44.93
N ASN A 107 -34.06 -5.87 43.60
CA ASN A 107 -35.21 -5.39 42.81
C ASN A 107 -35.43 -6.15 41.49
N LYS A 108 -36.60 -6.79 41.38
CA LYS A 108 -36.99 -7.70 40.28
C LYS A 108 -37.26 -7.06 38.90
N LYS A 109 -37.01 -5.76 38.66
CA LYS A 109 -37.30 -5.14 37.34
C LYS A 109 -36.39 -3.96 37.02
N ARG A 110 -35.38 -4.16 36.16
CA ARG A 110 -34.93 -3.24 35.08
C ARG A 110 -33.72 -3.82 34.34
N ASN A 111 -33.90 -4.16 33.06
CA ASN A 111 -32.80 -4.44 32.13
C ASN A 111 -32.10 -3.13 31.75
N ARG A 112 -30.79 -3.04 31.93
CA ARG A 112 -29.91 -2.06 31.24
C ARG A 112 -29.00 -2.82 30.27
N PRO A 113 -28.53 -2.20 29.16
CA PRO A 113 -27.70 -2.89 28.19
C PRO A 113 -26.33 -3.20 28.79
N GLY A 114 -25.96 -4.49 28.83
CA GLY A 114 -24.64 -4.95 29.27
C GLY A 114 -23.57 -4.68 28.22
N LEU A 115 -22.35 -4.34 28.68
CA LEU A 115 -21.16 -4.20 27.85
C LEU A 115 -20.76 -5.59 27.32
N ARG A 116 -20.66 -5.73 26.00
CA ARG A 116 -20.19 -6.97 25.33
C ARG A 116 -18.69 -6.88 25.11
N ILE A 117 -17.92 -7.79 25.71
CA ILE A 117 -16.48 -7.97 25.44
C ILE A 117 -16.32 -9.40 24.92
N ARG A 118 -15.78 -9.58 23.71
CA ARG A 118 -15.55 -10.89 23.08
C ARG A 118 -14.08 -11.32 23.24
N SER A 119 -13.84 -12.61 23.50
CA SER A 119 -12.47 -13.18 23.48
C SER A 119 -11.92 -13.21 22.04
N LEU A 120 -10.59 -13.22 21.94
CA LEU A 120 -9.82 -13.02 20.70
C LEU A 120 -9.54 -14.32 19.93
N ASP A 121 -10.08 -15.48 20.30
CA ASP A 121 -9.74 -16.74 19.62
C ASP A 121 -10.17 -16.78 18.14
N HIS A 122 -11.09 -15.89 17.73
CA HIS A 122 -11.50 -15.69 16.33
C HIS A 122 -10.63 -14.68 15.55
N PHE A 123 -9.67 -14.00 16.17
CA PHE A 123 -8.77 -13.06 15.47
C PHE A 123 -7.57 -13.75 14.81
N ASN A 124 -7.26 -15.00 15.19
CA ASN A 124 -6.20 -15.76 14.52
C ASN A 124 -6.60 -16.15 13.09
N ASP A 125 -7.87 -16.52 12.85
CA ASP A 125 -8.35 -16.89 11.52
C ASP A 125 -8.31 -15.72 10.52
N GLU A 126 -8.60 -14.49 10.95
CA GLU A 126 -8.58 -13.29 10.07
C GLU A 126 -7.15 -12.84 9.73
N LYS A 127 -6.21 -12.93 10.69
CA LYS A 127 -4.78 -12.71 10.40
C LYS A 127 -4.26 -13.81 9.47
N ASP A 128 -4.63 -15.07 9.69
CA ASP A 128 -4.24 -16.16 8.79
C ASP A 128 -4.77 -15.93 7.37
N LEU A 129 -5.99 -15.42 7.19
CA LEU A 129 -6.56 -15.08 5.88
C LEU A 129 -5.75 -14.00 5.14
N LEU A 130 -5.43 -12.87 5.78
CA LEU A 130 -4.67 -11.80 5.11
C LEU A 130 -3.20 -12.14 4.86
N HIS A 131 -2.63 -13.03 5.69
CA HIS A 131 -1.25 -13.46 5.58
C HIS A 131 -1.06 -14.65 4.62
N SER A 132 -2.12 -15.40 4.33
CA SER A 132 -2.11 -16.48 3.34
C SER A 132 -1.98 -15.96 1.91
N ARG A 133 -1.24 -16.73 1.07
CA ARG A 133 -1.27 -16.54 -0.38
C ARG A 133 -2.48 -17.30 -0.91
N THR A 134 -3.42 -16.57 -1.47
CA THR A 134 -4.76 -17.06 -1.83
C THR A 134 -4.77 -17.71 -3.21
N GLU A 135 -5.43 -18.87 -3.28
CA GLU A 135 -5.82 -19.47 -4.55
C GLU A 135 -7.06 -18.74 -5.11
N SER A 136 -7.22 -18.76 -6.44
CA SER A 136 -8.27 -18.05 -7.18
C SER A 136 -9.68 -18.39 -6.72
N ASP A 137 -9.85 -19.59 -6.18
CA ASP A 137 -11.14 -20.19 -5.84
C ASP A 137 -11.59 -19.79 -4.42
N GLU A 138 -10.82 -18.96 -3.71
CA GLU A 138 -11.12 -18.48 -2.35
C GLU A 138 -11.61 -17.02 -2.29
N LYS A 139 -11.87 -16.37 -3.44
CA LYS A 139 -12.37 -14.98 -3.50
C LYS A 139 -13.59 -14.73 -2.60
N ASP A 140 -14.51 -15.69 -2.54
CA ASP A 140 -15.74 -15.61 -1.75
C ASP A 140 -15.46 -15.47 -0.24
N LYS A 141 -14.33 -16.00 0.26
CA LYS A 141 -13.92 -15.85 1.67
C LYS A 141 -13.63 -14.38 2.03
N PHE A 142 -13.24 -13.57 1.05
CA PHE A 142 -12.92 -12.16 1.22
C PHE A 142 -14.12 -11.23 0.97
N GLU A 143 -15.28 -11.75 0.56
CA GLU A 143 -16.48 -10.95 0.31
C GLU A 143 -16.81 -9.96 1.46
N PRO A 144 -16.79 -10.36 2.76
CA PRO A 144 -17.06 -9.44 3.86
C PRO A 144 -16.09 -8.25 3.94
N VAL A 145 -14.84 -8.46 3.53
CA VAL A 145 -13.78 -7.44 3.47
C VAL A 145 -13.97 -6.57 2.22
N LEU A 146 -14.17 -7.19 1.05
CA LEU A 146 -14.28 -6.50 -0.24
C LEU A 146 -15.50 -5.57 -0.31
N LYS A 147 -16.61 -5.92 0.34
CA LYS A 147 -17.82 -5.06 0.41
C LYS A 147 -17.60 -3.79 1.23
N LYS A 148 -16.63 -3.79 2.14
CA LYS A 148 -16.31 -2.66 3.03
C LYS A 148 -15.10 -1.88 2.57
N MET A 149 -14.29 -2.45 1.67
CA MET A 149 -13.11 -1.81 1.12
C MET A 149 -13.47 -0.93 -0.06
N GLN A 150 -12.78 0.20 -0.22
CA GLN A 150 -12.90 1.02 -1.41
C GLN A 150 -12.35 0.30 -2.66
N ALA A 151 -12.96 0.61 -3.80
CA ALA A 151 -12.42 0.31 -5.12
C ALA A 151 -11.00 0.90 -5.30
N ASN A 152 -10.36 0.54 -6.40
CA ASN A 152 -9.02 0.96 -6.80
C ASN A 152 -7.85 0.43 -5.95
N ILE A 153 -8.08 -0.11 -4.74
CA ILE A 153 -7.01 -0.62 -3.86
C ILE A 153 -6.43 -1.92 -4.42
N LEU A 154 -7.21 -3.01 -4.44
CA LEU A 154 -6.72 -4.33 -4.89
C LEU A 154 -6.62 -4.44 -6.42
N TRP A 155 -7.46 -3.72 -7.14
CA TRP A 155 -7.50 -3.69 -8.60
C TRP A 155 -7.52 -2.28 -9.14
N HIS A 156 -6.85 -2.03 -10.26
CA HIS A 156 -6.96 -0.76 -10.97
C HIS A 156 -8.39 -0.55 -11.50
N HIS A 157 -8.92 0.68 -11.41
CA HIS A 157 -10.29 1.00 -11.84
C HIS A 157 -10.53 0.82 -13.35
N GLN A 158 -9.48 0.87 -14.18
CA GLN A 158 -9.46 0.67 -15.64
C GLN A 158 -10.31 1.62 -16.49
N LYS A 159 -11.05 2.54 -15.87
CA LYS A 159 -11.66 3.69 -16.54
C LYS A 159 -10.63 4.55 -17.28
N LYS A 160 -11.01 5.06 -18.46
CA LYS A 160 -10.14 5.83 -19.36
C LYS A 160 -9.67 7.14 -18.75
N PHE A 161 -10.53 7.84 -18.04
CA PHE A 161 -10.30 9.18 -17.52
C PHE A 161 -10.47 9.21 -16.00
N ALA A 162 -9.81 10.16 -15.36
CA ALA A 162 -9.98 10.43 -13.93
C ALA A 162 -9.87 11.92 -13.64
N ILE A 163 -10.65 12.38 -12.66
CA ILE A 163 -10.48 13.66 -11.99
C ILE A 163 -10.07 13.38 -10.54
N TYR A 164 -8.97 13.99 -10.10
CA TYR A 164 -8.55 14.04 -8.71
C TYR A 164 -8.85 15.43 -8.15
N SER A 165 -9.85 15.51 -7.28
CA SER A 165 -10.26 16.75 -6.62
C SER A 165 -9.59 16.85 -5.26
N PHE A 166 -8.58 17.72 -5.13
CA PHE A 166 -7.89 18.00 -3.88
C PHE A 166 -8.62 19.11 -3.14
N LEU A 167 -9.34 18.75 -2.08
CA LEU A 167 -10.31 19.61 -1.42
C LEU A 167 -9.81 20.09 -0.06
N ASN A 168 -9.90 21.39 0.15
CA ASN A 168 -9.86 22.03 1.46
C ASN A 168 -11.29 22.42 1.84
N PHE A 169 -11.64 22.18 3.10
CA PHE A 169 -12.97 22.50 3.62
C PHE A 169 -12.92 23.78 4.44
N GLU A 170 -14.01 24.53 4.42
CA GLU A 170 -14.20 25.71 5.27
C GLU A 170 -14.23 25.28 6.74
N GLU A 171 -13.43 25.93 7.60
CA GLU A 171 -13.19 25.49 8.99
C GLU A 171 -14.49 25.42 9.82
N ASN A 172 -15.48 26.27 9.53
CA ASN A 172 -16.76 26.33 10.22
C ASN A 172 -17.85 25.45 9.58
N LYS A 173 -17.50 24.61 8.59
CA LYS A 173 -18.45 23.79 7.82
C LYS A 173 -18.34 22.29 8.07
N ARG A 174 -17.70 21.88 9.17
CA ARG A 174 -17.47 20.46 9.51
C ARG A 174 -18.76 19.62 9.43
N SER A 175 -19.88 20.10 9.97
CA SER A 175 -21.14 19.35 10.00
C SER A 175 -21.67 19.08 8.58
N GLU A 176 -21.64 20.08 7.71
CA GLU A 176 -22.02 19.94 6.30
C GLU A 176 -21.09 18.97 5.57
N VAL A 177 -19.78 19.01 5.85
CA VAL A 177 -18.81 18.07 5.26
C VAL A 177 -19.06 16.64 5.73
N VAL A 178 -19.30 16.42 7.02
CA VAL A 178 -19.63 15.09 7.58
C VAL A 178 -20.87 14.52 6.90
N GLN A 179 -21.94 15.31 6.81
CA GLN A 179 -23.17 14.90 6.12
C GLN A 179 -22.93 14.61 4.65
N TRP A 180 -22.14 15.43 3.96
CA TRP A 180 -21.79 15.21 2.56
C TRP A 180 -21.01 13.89 2.37
N LEU A 181 -19.96 13.68 3.17
CA LEU A 181 -19.14 12.47 3.16
C LEU A 181 -19.95 11.20 3.44
N ALA A 182 -20.86 11.23 4.42
CA ALA A 182 -21.72 10.10 4.76
C ALA A 182 -22.69 9.71 3.62
N ASN A 183 -23.06 10.68 2.77
CA ASN A 183 -23.94 10.49 1.63
C ASN A 183 -23.20 10.25 0.30
N LEU A 184 -21.87 10.30 0.27
CA LEU A 184 -21.10 9.99 -0.93
C LEU A 184 -21.30 8.53 -1.34
N LYS A 185 -21.72 8.34 -2.60
CA LYS A 185 -21.76 7.02 -3.23
C LYS A 185 -20.35 6.63 -3.66
N LEU A 186 -19.60 6.05 -2.72
CA LEU A 186 -18.29 5.45 -2.97
C LEU A 186 -18.44 4.03 -3.52
N THR A 187 -17.51 3.63 -4.38
CA THR A 187 -17.51 2.30 -5.00
C THR A 187 -16.73 1.31 -4.13
N SER A 188 -17.31 0.13 -3.86
CA SER A 188 -16.61 -0.93 -3.12
C SER A 188 -15.69 -1.75 -4.04
N ALA A 189 -14.66 -2.37 -3.45
CA ALA A 189 -13.81 -3.33 -4.17
C ALA A 189 -14.64 -4.51 -4.69
N PHE A 190 -15.67 -4.93 -3.95
CA PHE A 190 -16.61 -5.96 -4.38
C PHE A 190 -17.43 -5.54 -5.61
N ASP A 191 -17.97 -4.33 -5.63
CA ASP A 191 -18.72 -3.81 -6.78
C ASP A 191 -17.82 -3.67 -8.00
N GLN A 192 -16.60 -3.14 -7.82
CA GLN A 192 -15.61 -3.10 -8.89
C GLN A 192 -15.30 -4.50 -9.42
N MET A 193 -15.08 -5.49 -8.54
CA MET A 193 -14.74 -6.85 -8.97
C MET A 193 -15.86 -7.48 -9.81
N ASN A 194 -17.13 -7.30 -9.44
CA ASN A 194 -18.22 -8.05 -10.04
C ASN A 194 -18.95 -7.34 -11.18
N LYS A 195 -18.95 -6.00 -11.21
CA LYS A 195 -19.78 -5.22 -12.14
C LYS A 195 -19.11 -3.93 -12.62
N ARG A 196 -17.77 -3.89 -12.69
CA ARG A 196 -17.00 -2.71 -13.12
C ARG A 196 -17.55 -2.04 -14.38
N ASP A 197 -17.88 -2.85 -15.38
CA ASP A 197 -18.26 -2.37 -16.71
C ASP A 197 -19.68 -1.77 -16.71
N GLU A 198 -20.48 -2.04 -15.67
CA GLU A 198 -21.81 -1.45 -15.43
C GLU A 198 -21.75 -0.16 -14.58
N ILE A 199 -20.58 0.19 -14.03
CA ILE A 199 -20.40 1.38 -13.18
C ILE A 199 -19.93 2.55 -14.04
N ASP A 200 -20.76 3.58 -14.18
CA ASP A 200 -20.41 4.78 -14.95
C ASP A 200 -19.22 5.53 -14.35
N ILE A 201 -19.26 5.73 -13.02
CA ILE A 201 -18.24 6.45 -12.26
C ILE A 201 -17.77 5.59 -11.10
N ILE A 202 -16.49 5.23 -11.10
CA ILE A 202 -15.83 4.66 -9.94
C ILE A 202 -15.38 5.82 -9.06
N ARG A 203 -15.95 5.92 -7.85
CA ARG A 203 -15.70 7.01 -6.91
C ARG A 203 -15.00 6.51 -5.65
N CYS A 204 -13.86 7.11 -5.32
CA CYS A 204 -13.09 6.80 -4.11
C CYS A 204 -12.75 8.10 -3.37
N ALA A 205 -12.57 8.02 -2.05
CA ALA A 205 -12.29 9.15 -1.18
C ALA A 205 -11.08 8.83 -0.28
N TYR A 206 -10.06 9.69 -0.34
CA TYR A 206 -8.81 9.50 0.39
C TYR A 206 -8.55 10.69 1.29
N LEU A 207 -8.31 10.45 2.57
CA LEU A 207 -8.06 11.51 3.55
C LEU A 207 -6.57 11.72 3.74
N THR A 208 -6.18 12.98 3.99
CA THR A 208 -4.87 13.30 4.56
C THR A 208 -4.95 13.28 6.08
N TYR A 209 -3.79 13.32 6.76
CA TYR A 209 -3.77 13.52 8.21
C TYR A 209 -4.55 14.78 8.63
N LYS A 210 -4.45 15.87 7.86
CA LYS A 210 -5.21 17.12 8.07
C LYS A 210 -6.72 16.93 7.89
N GLY A 211 -7.15 16.05 6.99
CA GLY A 211 -8.54 15.66 6.85
C GLY A 211 -9.09 14.97 8.09
N TYR A 212 -8.32 14.06 8.69
CA TYR A 212 -8.67 13.44 9.96
C TYR A 212 -8.76 14.46 11.10
N GLU A 213 -7.82 15.41 11.18
CA GLU A 213 -7.87 16.51 12.16
C GLU A 213 -9.13 17.38 11.96
N PHE A 214 -9.44 17.75 10.72
CA PHE A 214 -10.65 18.52 10.39
C PHE A 214 -11.94 17.80 10.82
N LEU A 215 -11.99 16.47 10.62
CA LEU A 215 -13.12 15.65 11.03
C LEU A 215 -13.20 15.41 12.56
N ASN A 216 -12.26 15.95 13.34
CA ASN A 216 -12.12 15.73 14.79
C ASN A 216 -11.93 14.26 15.16
N ILE A 217 -11.23 13.48 14.33
CA ILE A 217 -10.87 12.11 14.67
C ILE A 217 -9.75 12.16 15.73
N PRO A 218 -9.89 11.46 16.88
CA PRO A 218 -8.84 11.39 17.89
C PRO A 218 -7.51 10.91 17.31
N SER A 219 -6.41 11.53 17.72
CA SER A 219 -5.07 11.25 17.14
C SER A 219 -4.65 9.79 17.26
N ASN A 220 -5.10 9.07 18.29
CA ASN A 220 -4.82 7.65 18.49
C ASN A 220 -5.66 6.72 17.59
N LEU A 221 -6.67 7.26 16.90
CA LEU A 221 -7.48 6.55 15.91
C LEU A 221 -7.11 6.93 14.47
N ILE A 222 -6.29 7.96 14.27
CA ILE A 222 -5.75 8.29 12.94
C ILE A 222 -4.81 7.15 12.50
N PRO A 223 -4.92 6.67 11.25
CA PRO A 223 -4.02 5.63 10.75
C PRO A 223 -2.56 6.09 10.82
N GLU A 224 -1.70 5.28 11.44
CA GLU A 224 -0.26 5.51 11.50
C GLU A 224 0.53 4.33 10.92
N CYS A 225 1.69 4.66 10.34
CA CYS A 225 2.65 3.72 9.73
C CYS A 225 4.09 4.00 10.21
N GLY A 226 4.22 4.53 11.43
CA GLY A 226 5.46 5.01 12.03
C GLY A 226 5.20 6.35 12.72
N ILE A 227 6.21 6.90 13.39
CA ILE A 227 6.02 8.12 14.18
C ILE A 227 5.86 9.33 13.23
N SER A 228 4.64 9.87 13.15
CA SER A 228 4.32 11.09 12.38
C SER A 228 4.56 10.98 10.86
N ILE A 229 4.62 9.77 10.31
CA ILE A 229 4.94 9.56 8.90
C ILE A 229 3.77 9.96 8.01
N PHE A 230 2.56 9.53 8.36
CA PHE A 230 1.36 9.91 7.63
C PHE A 230 1.07 11.42 7.73
N LYS A 231 1.49 12.04 8.83
CA LYS A 231 1.41 13.49 9.05
C LYS A 231 2.40 14.27 8.18
N ALA A 232 3.58 13.70 7.95
CA ALA A 232 4.58 14.27 7.05
C ALA A 232 4.17 14.07 5.59
N GLY A 233 4.76 14.85 4.68
CA GLY A 233 4.61 14.65 3.25
C GLY A 233 5.82 13.94 2.65
N PRO A 234 5.71 13.44 1.39
CA PRO A 234 6.83 12.80 0.70
C PRO A 234 8.06 13.71 0.59
N GLU A 235 7.89 15.03 0.56
CA GLU A 235 8.99 15.99 0.44
C GLU A 235 9.84 16.11 1.69
N GLU A 236 9.26 15.89 2.86
CA GLU A 236 10.00 15.96 4.12
C GLU A 236 10.73 14.65 4.41
N ARG A 237 10.31 13.57 3.75
CA ARG A 237 10.66 12.19 4.10
C ARG A 237 11.49 11.46 3.05
N THR A 238 11.53 11.99 1.83
CA THR A 238 12.18 11.30 0.70
C THR A 238 13.22 12.15 0.01
N VAL A 239 13.93 11.51 -0.92
CA VAL A 239 14.92 12.12 -1.83
C VAL A 239 14.39 13.28 -2.67
N TYR A 240 13.08 13.55 -2.62
CA TYR A 240 12.46 14.70 -3.27
C TYR A 240 12.63 16.02 -2.49
N ASN A 241 13.15 16.01 -1.25
CA ASN A 241 13.33 17.20 -0.41
C ASN A 241 14.11 18.34 -1.09
N ASP A 242 15.16 18.02 -1.84
CA ASP A 242 16.05 19.01 -2.48
C ASP A 242 15.51 19.56 -3.82
N ARG A 243 14.29 19.17 -4.22
CA ARG A 243 13.73 19.46 -5.56
C ARG A 243 12.68 20.56 -5.59
N ARG A 244 12.59 21.38 -4.53
CA ARG A 244 11.51 22.36 -4.32
C ARG A 244 11.38 23.43 -5.41
N GLN A 245 12.45 23.72 -6.15
CA GLN A 245 12.45 24.78 -7.16
C GLN A 245 11.49 24.54 -8.34
N PHE A 246 11.15 23.28 -8.62
CA PHE A 246 10.27 22.91 -9.72
C PHE A 246 8.87 22.51 -9.27
N ARG A 247 8.52 22.77 -8.01
CA ARG A 247 7.29 22.26 -7.41
C ARG A 247 6.06 23.09 -7.78
N ASP A 248 4.96 22.41 -8.03
CA ASP A 248 3.61 22.93 -8.06
C ASP A 248 3.17 23.25 -6.62
N LYS A 249 3.07 24.55 -6.31
CA LYS A 249 2.76 25.04 -4.96
C LYS A 249 1.33 24.73 -4.52
N ARG A 250 0.44 24.27 -5.41
CA ARG A 250 -0.94 23.89 -5.02
C ARG A 250 -0.93 22.77 -3.97
N TYR A 251 0.08 21.89 -3.97
CA TYR A 251 0.25 20.85 -2.96
C TYR A 251 0.60 21.40 -1.56
N ASP A 252 1.03 22.67 -1.42
CA ASP A 252 1.25 23.32 -0.13
C ASP A 252 -0.04 23.70 0.59
N ALA A 253 -1.18 23.68 -0.10
CA ALA A 253 -2.48 23.97 0.50
C ALA A 253 -2.93 22.94 1.54
N LYS A 254 -2.21 21.81 1.66
CA LYS A 254 -2.50 20.71 2.61
C LYS A 254 -3.97 20.31 2.55
N PRO A 255 -4.44 19.78 1.40
CA PRO A 255 -5.84 19.41 1.23
C PRO A 255 -6.29 18.43 2.31
N HIS A 256 -7.56 18.47 2.67
CA HIS A 256 -8.17 17.58 3.66
C HIS A 256 -8.54 16.23 3.01
N LEU A 257 -9.02 16.27 1.78
CA LEU A 257 -9.53 15.11 1.04
C LEU A 257 -9.01 15.14 -0.40
N VAL A 258 -8.73 13.96 -0.95
CA VAL A 258 -8.63 13.74 -2.39
C VAL A 258 -9.78 12.84 -2.82
N LEU A 259 -10.70 13.38 -3.63
CA LEU A 259 -11.79 12.62 -4.24
C LEU A 259 -11.36 12.18 -5.64
N LEU A 260 -11.38 10.88 -5.89
CA LEU A 260 -11.19 10.30 -7.22
C LEU A 260 -12.55 10.03 -7.85
N GLU A 261 -12.74 10.53 -9.07
CA GLU A 261 -13.85 10.14 -9.96
C GLU A 261 -13.26 9.64 -11.27
N ALA A 262 -13.35 8.32 -11.50
CA ALA A 262 -12.86 7.68 -12.72
C ALA A 262 -14.03 7.25 -13.61
N PHE A 263 -13.95 7.53 -14.91
CA PHE A 263 -15.04 7.35 -15.86
C PHE A 263 -14.55 7.11 -17.29
N ASP A 264 -15.43 6.61 -18.17
CA ASP A 264 -15.13 6.38 -19.59
C ASP A 264 -15.76 7.43 -20.53
N ASP A 265 -16.80 8.12 -20.05
CA ASP A 265 -17.57 9.11 -20.80
C ASP A 265 -16.79 10.41 -21.03
N ASP A 266 -16.51 10.72 -22.30
CA ASP A 266 -15.85 11.92 -22.78
C ASP A 266 -16.81 12.91 -23.48
N SER A 267 -18.13 12.70 -23.37
CA SER A 267 -19.13 13.58 -24.00
C SER A 267 -19.13 15.00 -23.43
N ILE A 268 -18.69 15.16 -22.18
CA ILE A 268 -18.57 16.42 -21.46
C ILE A 268 -17.10 16.67 -21.14
N SER A 269 -16.63 17.90 -21.39
CA SER A 269 -15.24 18.28 -21.13
C SER A 269 -14.88 18.19 -19.64
N PHE A 270 -13.59 17.98 -19.34
CA PHE A 270 -13.10 18.02 -17.96
C PHE A 270 -13.47 19.33 -17.24
N ASP A 271 -13.32 20.48 -17.92
CA ASP A 271 -13.61 21.79 -17.33
C ASP A 271 -15.08 21.92 -16.93
N GLU A 272 -15.99 21.41 -17.75
CA GLU A 272 -17.42 21.42 -17.46
C GLU A 272 -17.76 20.50 -16.27
N LYS A 273 -17.26 19.26 -16.25
CA LYS A 273 -17.43 18.35 -15.10
C LYS A 273 -16.87 18.96 -13.80
N ILE A 274 -15.70 19.59 -13.87
CA ILE A 274 -15.07 20.27 -12.72
C ILE A 274 -15.90 21.46 -12.26
N ASN A 275 -16.44 22.27 -13.18
CA ASN A 275 -17.24 23.44 -12.84
C ASN A 275 -18.57 23.06 -12.20
N GLU A 276 -19.25 22.03 -12.72
CA GLU A 276 -20.45 21.47 -12.09
C GLU A 276 -20.16 20.97 -10.67
N PHE A 277 -19.05 20.23 -10.50
CA PHE A 277 -18.64 19.76 -9.19
C PHE A 277 -18.35 20.92 -8.22
N LYS A 278 -17.59 21.94 -8.65
CA LYS A 278 -17.31 23.15 -7.85
C LYS A 278 -18.58 23.83 -7.39
N ILE A 279 -19.57 24.00 -8.27
CA ILE A 279 -20.88 24.58 -7.91
C ILE A 279 -21.54 23.75 -6.80
N SER A 280 -21.55 22.41 -6.95
CA SER A 280 -22.22 21.50 -6.01
C SER A 280 -21.61 21.51 -4.59
N VAL A 281 -20.32 21.85 -4.45
CA VAL A 281 -19.60 21.83 -3.16
C VAL A 281 -19.26 23.22 -2.60
N SER A 282 -19.56 24.29 -3.36
CA SER A 282 -19.20 25.68 -3.03
C SER A 282 -19.70 26.18 -1.66
N GLY A 283 -20.70 25.53 -1.06
CA GLY A 283 -21.23 25.90 0.25
C GLY A 283 -20.36 25.48 1.45
N PHE A 284 -19.38 24.58 1.25
CA PHE A 284 -18.56 24.03 2.34
C PHE A 284 -17.10 23.72 1.97
N VAL A 285 -16.73 23.82 0.69
CA VAL A 285 -15.36 23.68 0.20
C VAL A 285 -14.74 25.06 -0.05
N ASP A 286 -13.53 25.26 0.48
CA ASP A 286 -12.70 26.42 0.18
C ASP A 286 -12.06 26.22 -1.21
N LEU A 287 -12.76 26.71 -2.24
CA LEU A 287 -12.31 26.63 -3.64
C LEU A 287 -11.06 27.47 -3.94
N SER A 288 -10.66 28.38 -3.04
CA SER A 288 -9.43 29.16 -3.21
C SER A 288 -8.17 28.37 -2.87
N LYS A 289 -8.31 27.36 -2.00
CA LYS A 289 -7.23 26.44 -1.61
C LYS A 289 -7.33 25.08 -2.28
N SER A 290 -8.51 24.72 -2.77
CA SER A 290 -8.75 23.47 -3.48
C SER A 290 -8.24 23.53 -4.93
N PHE A 291 -7.82 22.38 -5.47
CA PHE A 291 -7.40 22.27 -6.86
C PHE A 291 -7.75 20.91 -7.46
N PHE A 292 -7.62 20.80 -8.78
CA PHE A 292 -8.05 19.65 -9.55
C PHE A 292 -6.91 19.21 -10.47
N GLU A 293 -6.77 17.90 -10.63
CA GLU A 293 -5.87 17.28 -11.60
C GLU A 293 -6.67 16.32 -12.47
N THR A 294 -6.43 16.36 -13.79
CA THR A 294 -7.10 15.49 -14.76
C THR A 294 -6.09 14.49 -15.31
N ALA A 295 -6.54 13.24 -15.46
CA ALA A 295 -5.68 12.15 -15.88
C ALA A 295 -6.38 11.23 -16.87
N PHE A 296 -5.57 10.48 -17.60
CA PHE A 296 -6.05 9.52 -18.58
C PHE A 296 -5.12 8.31 -18.69
N LEU A 297 -5.68 7.20 -19.17
CA LEU A 297 -4.90 6.05 -19.61
C LEU A 297 -4.37 6.32 -21.01
N ASN A 298 -3.04 6.45 -21.13
CA ASN A 298 -2.37 6.68 -22.40
C ASN A 298 -2.23 5.35 -23.18
N PHE A 299 -3.21 5.04 -24.02
CA PHE A 299 -3.24 3.80 -24.80
C PHE A 299 -2.38 3.90 -26.07
N LYS A 300 -1.54 2.88 -26.33
CA LYS A 300 -0.88 2.67 -27.63
C LYS A 300 -1.80 1.89 -28.58
N GLU A 301 -2.43 0.85 -28.06
CA GLU A 301 -3.43 -0.03 -28.69
C GLU A 301 -4.52 -0.38 -27.65
N LEU A 302 -5.65 -0.96 -28.07
CA LEU A 302 -6.76 -1.30 -27.15
C LEU A 302 -6.25 -2.08 -25.93
N LYS A 303 -6.38 -1.49 -24.74
CA LYS A 303 -6.01 -2.03 -23.40
C LYS A 303 -4.51 -2.07 -23.05
N VAL A 304 -3.61 -1.63 -23.92
CA VAL A 304 -2.18 -1.52 -23.60
C VAL A 304 -1.82 -0.07 -23.33
N THR A 305 -1.55 0.24 -22.06
CA THR A 305 -1.15 1.59 -21.62
C THR A 305 0.36 1.78 -21.69
N GLN A 306 0.81 2.98 -22.00
CA GLN A 306 2.23 3.35 -22.03
C GLN A 306 2.50 4.64 -21.25
N ASP A 307 3.73 4.81 -20.78
CA ASP A 307 4.21 6.07 -20.23
C ASP A 307 4.66 7.05 -21.35
N TRP A 308 5.14 8.24 -20.98
CA TRP A 308 5.60 9.22 -21.97
C TRP A 308 6.96 8.91 -22.60
N PHE A 309 7.73 7.98 -22.04
CA PHE A 309 8.94 7.45 -22.67
C PHE A 309 8.63 6.34 -23.69
N GLY A 310 7.36 5.90 -23.75
CA GLY A 310 6.84 4.91 -24.69
C GLY A 310 6.96 3.48 -24.21
N PHE A 311 7.13 3.26 -22.90
CA PHE A 311 7.16 1.92 -22.31
C PHE A 311 5.78 1.53 -21.83
N ARG A 312 5.41 0.28 -22.08
CA ARG A 312 4.21 -0.34 -21.52
C ARG A 312 4.18 -0.20 -20.00
N GLU A 313 3.05 0.24 -19.47
CA GLU A 313 2.78 0.49 -18.04
C GLU A 313 1.84 -0.60 -17.48
N GLY A 314 1.63 -0.64 -16.16
CA GLY A 314 0.67 -1.49 -15.48
C GLY A 314 1.20 -2.87 -15.12
N MET A 315 2.39 -3.22 -15.60
CA MET A 315 3.01 -4.52 -15.37
C MET A 315 3.68 -4.62 -13.99
N GLY A 316 3.82 -5.85 -13.49
CA GLY A 316 4.60 -6.12 -12.28
C GLY A 316 3.94 -5.74 -10.96
N ASN A 317 2.62 -5.51 -10.96
CA ASN A 317 1.86 -5.31 -9.74
C ASN A 317 1.74 -6.61 -8.92
N PRO A 318 1.71 -6.52 -7.58
CA PRO A 318 1.34 -7.65 -6.74
C PRO A 318 -0.04 -8.22 -7.12
N LYS A 319 -0.14 -9.54 -7.12
CA LYS A 319 -1.37 -10.30 -7.39
C LYS A 319 -1.90 -10.89 -6.09
N PHE A 320 -3.12 -10.54 -5.74
CA PHE A 320 -3.80 -10.97 -4.52
C PHE A 320 -4.72 -12.17 -4.71
N PHE A 321 -4.85 -12.66 -5.93
CA PHE A 321 -5.62 -13.86 -6.27
C PHE A 321 -4.90 -14.56 -7.41
N SER A 322 -4.86 -15.89 -7.39
CA SER A 322 -4.18 -16.65 -8.43
C SER A 322 -4.95 -16.61 -9.77
N SER A 323 -4.26 -16.92 -10.86
CA SER A 323 -4.78 -17.09 -12.22
C SER A 323 -4.66 -18.56 -12.69
N LYS A 324 -5.24 -18.92 -13.84
CA LYS A 324 -5.01 -20.26 -14.46
C LYS A 324 -3.54 -20.59 -14.69
N LEU A 325 -2.72 -19.62 -15.11
CA LEU A 325 -1.26 -19.78 -15.29
C LEU A 325 -0.56 -20.11 -13.96
N ASP A 326 -1.11 -19.62 -12.85
CA ASP A 326 -0.59 -19.90 -11.51
C ASP A 326 -0.92 -21.34 -11.11
N LYS A 327 -2.13 -21.84 -11.42
CA LYS A 327 -2.51 -23.25 -11.21
C LYS A 327 -1.54 -24.22 -11.93
N MET A 328 -1.00 -23.84 -13.09
CA MET A 328 0.04 -24.63 -13.76
C MET A 328 1.35 -24.66 -12.98
N HIS A 329 1.83 -23.53 -12.45
CA HIS A 329 3.07 -23.48 -11.66
C HIS A 329 2.93 -24.17 -10.29
N ILE A 330 1.76 -24.06 -9.64
CA ILE A 330 1.44 -24.83 -8.42
C ILE A 330 1.64 -26.33 -8.69
N ARG A 331 1.15 -26.81 -9.83
CA ARG A 331 1.33 -28.21 -10.26
C ARG A 331 2.79 -28.62 -10.37
N TYR A 332 3.67 -27.68 -10.72
CA TYR A 332 5.12 -27.89 -10.88
C TYR A 332 5.94 -27.43 -9.67
N LYS A 333 5.31 -26.97 -8.58
CA LYS A 333 5.95 -26.46 -7.35
C LYS A 333 6.96 -25.33 -7.60
N GLU A 334 6.71 -24.49 -8.59
CA GLU A 334 7.55 -23.33 -8.88
C GLU A 334 7.02 -22.06 -8.19
N PRO A 335 7.88 -21.16 -7.70
CA PRO A 335 7.45 -19.87 -7.17
C PRO A 335 6.74 -19.07 -8.26
N ILE A 336 5.60 -18.47 -7.91
CA ILE A 336 4.77 -17.71 -8.86
C ILE A 336 5.16 -16.24 -8.77
N PRO A 337 5.81 -15.66 -9.80
CA PRO A 337 6.24 -14.28 -9.75
C PRO A 337 5.05 -13.33 -9.62
N GLY A 338 5.05 -12.54 -8.54
CA GLY A 338 4.05 -11.49 -8.29
C GLY A 338 2.92 -11.87 -7.34
N ASN A 339 2.76 -13.14 -6.94
CA ASN A 339 1.77 -13.48 -5.91
C ASN A 339 2.13 -12.86 -4.56
N ALA A 340 1.18 -12.16 -3.96
CA ALA A 340 1.34 -11.47 -2.70
C ALA A 340 0.12 -11.66 -1.79
N PRO A 341 0.35 -11.80 -0.48
CA PRO A 341 -0.74 -11.78 0.50
C PRO A 341 -1.32 -10.37 0.64
N MET A 342 -2.60 -10.25 0.96
CA MET A 342 -3.26 -8.95 1.12
C MET A 342 -2.66 -8.09 2.24
N HIS A 343 -1.97 -8.72 3.20
CA HIS A 343 -1.31 -8.01 4.29
C HIS A 343 -0.26 -6.99 3.83
N ILE A 344 0.24 -7.01 2.59
CA ILE A 344 1.20 -6.00 2.12
C ILE A 344 0.53 -4.67 1.72
N VAL A 345 -0.80 -4.66 1.56
CA VAL A 345 -1.56 -3.49 1.10
C VAL A 345 -2.63 -3.06 2.10
N LEU A 346 -3.20 -4.00 2.86
CA LEU A 346 -4.31 -3.69 3.76
C LEU A 346 -3.84 -3.31 5.16
N LYS A 347 -4.43 -2.23 5.69
CA LYS A 347 -4.28 -1.77 7.06
C LYS A 347 -5.66 -1.72 7.72
N GLU A 348 -5.78 -2.25 8.93
CA GLU A 348 -7.03 -2.15 9.70
C GLU A 348 -7.47 -0.68 9.85
N ASP A 349 -8.74 -0.43 9.61
CA ASP A 349 -9.37 0.87 9.83
C ASP A 349 -10.15 0.86 11.14
N LEU A 350 -9.53 1.41 12.18
CA LEU A 350 -10.08 1.47 13.54
C LEU A 350 -11.33 2.35 13.64
N ASN A 351 -11.57 3.22 12.65
CA ASN A 351 -12.73 4.11 12.61
C ASN A 351 -13.91 3.51 11.85
N GLY A 352 -13.73 2.35 11.21
CA GLY A 352 -14.80 1.62 10.53
C GLY A 352 -15.88 1.07 11.47
N GLY A 353 -15.60 0.97 12.78
CA GLY A 353 -16.59 0.64 13.81
C GLY A 353 -17.10 -0.81 13.80
N GLU A 354 -16.62 -1.64 12.88
CA GLU A 354 -17.00 -3.05 12.74
C GLU A 354 -15.82 -3.93 12.29
N ARG A 355 -16.01 -5.26 12.34
CA ARG A 355 -15.01 -6.23 11.84
C ARG A 355 -14.85 -6.10 10.33
N ASN A 356 -13.69 -6.53 9.83
CA ASN A 356 -13.37 -6.56 8.40
C ASN A 356 -13.32 -5.17 7.73
N CYS A 357 -13.09 -4.13 8.52
CA CYS A 357 -12.83 -2.78 8.02
C CYS A 357 -11.34 -2.60 7.74
N TYR A 358 -10.99 -2.56 6.46
CA TYR A 358 -9.62 -2.34 6.00
C TYR A 358 -9.57 -1.17 5.04
N GLY A 359 -8.51 -0.38 5.20
CA GLY A 359 -8.08 0.66 4.28
C GLY A 359 -6.67 0.38 3.76
N SER A 360 -6.08 1.38 3.13
CA SER A 360 -4.68 1.35 2.66
C SER A 360 -4.12 2.75 2.70
N PHE A 361 -2.83 2.88 3.02
CA PHE A 361 -2.11 4.11 2.71
C PHE A 361 -1.96 4.23 1.20
N LEU A 362 -1.92 5.48 0.73
CA LEU A 362 -1.77 5.84 -0.66
C LEU A 362 -0.74 6.97 -0.77
N VAL A 363 0.27 6.76 -1.61
CA VAL A 363 1.18 7.81 -2.03
C VAL A 363 0.70 8.35 -3.36
N PHE A 364 0.53 9.66 -3.48
CA PHE A 364 0.25 10.35 -4.73
C PHE A 364 1.39 11.32 -5.05
N LEU A 365 2.03 11.19 -6.20
CA LEU A 365 3.08 12.10 -6.67
C LEU A 365 2.78 12.57 -8.10
N LYS A 366 3.01 13.84 -8.37
CA LYS A 366 3.04 14.41 -9.71
C LYS A 366 4.47 14.36 -10.24
N LEU A 367 4.70 13.51 -11.22
CA LEU A 367 6.02 13.27 -11.82
C LEU A 367 6.00 13.70 -13.29
N GLN A 368 6.63 14.83 -13.62
CA GLN A 368 6.85 15.22 -15.02
C GLN A 368 7.90 14.31 -15.66
N GLN A 369 7.65 13.88 -16.90
CA GLN A 369 8.59 13.09 -17.69
C GLN A 369 9.27 13.97 -18.76
N GLU A 370 10.59 14.07 -18.69
CA GLU A 370 11.41 14.88 -19.61
C GLU A 370 11.76 14.05 -20.86
N THR A 371 10.81 13.87 -21.76
CA THR A 371 10.94 12.95 -22.91
C THR A 371 12.11 13.27 -23.84
N GLU A 372 12.43 14.56 -24.00
CA GLU A 372 13.57 14.99 -24.81
C GLU A 372 14.90 14.60 -24.16
N ASN A 373 15.04 14.83 -22.85
CA ASN A 373 16.23 14.42 -22.11
C ASN A 373 16.43 12.90 -22.14
N PHE A 374 15.33 12.13 -22.06
CA PHE A 374 15.36 10.68 -22.16
C PHE A 374 15.86 10.23 -23.53
N LYS A 375 15.32 10.80 -24.62
CA LYS A 375 15.75 10.50 -25.99
C LYS A 375 17.23 10.78 -26.20
N ILE A 376 17.70 11.97 -25.81
CA ILE A 376 19.11 12.36 -25.96
C ILE A 376 20.02 11.40 -25.19
N LEU A 377 19.65 11.03 -23.95
CA LEU A 377 20.43 10.07 -23.17
C LEU A 377 20.52 8.69 -23.86
N CYS A 378 19.40 8.22 -24.44
CA CYS A 378 19.37 6.95 -25.16
C CYS A 378 20.29 6.98 -26.39
N ASP A 379 20.26 8.06 -27.17
CA ASP A 379 21.13 8.25 -28.34
C ASP A 379 22.62 8.30 -27.95
N GLU A 380 22.93 9.00 -26.85
CA GLU A 380 24.28 9.09 -26.30
C GLU A 380 24.81 7.72 -25.80
N LEU A 381 23.98 6.97 -25.07
CA LEU A 381 24.31 5.62 -24.59
C LEU A 381 24.51 4.67 -25.77
N ALA A 382 23.61 4.70 -26.75
CA ALA A 382 23.68 3.91 -27.98
C ALA A 382 25.01 4.12 -28.71
N GLY A 383 25.41 5.38 -28.91
CA GLY A 383 26.68 5.72 -29.56
C GLY A 383 27.91 5.19 -28.81
N LYS A 384 27.93 5.26 -27.47
CA LYS A 384 29.05 4.75 -26.68
C LYS A 384 29.09 3.23 -26.56
N MET A 385 27.93 2.58 -26.56
CA MET A 385 27.80 1.13 -26.39
C MET A 385 27.84 0.37 -27.73
N GLY A 386 27.67 1.06 -28.87
CA GLY A 386 27.55 0.42 -30.18
C GLY A 386 26.24 -0.36 -30.35
N ILE A 387 25.16 0.09 -29.71
CA ILE A 387 23.82 -0.53 -29.74
C ILE A 387 22.80 0.46 -30.31
N SER A 388 21.54 0.03 -30.48
CA SER A 388 20.45 0.94 -30.84
C SER A 388 19.98 1.81 -29.66
N ALA A 389 19.40 2.97 -29.96
CA ALA A 389 18.77 3.84 -28.93
C ALA A 389 17.63 3.12 -28.20
N GLU A 390 16.92 2.21 -28.86
CA GLU A 390 15.87 1.41 -28.25
C GLU A 390 16.43 0.38 -27.25
N GLU A 391 17.53 -0.29 -27.58
CA GLU A 391 18.22 -1.16 -26.62
C GLU A 391 18.78 -0.36 -25.43
N ALA A 392 19.34 0.82 -25.67
CA ALA A 392 19.82 1.69 -24.58
C ALA A 392 18.67 2.10 -23.64
N ALA A 393 17.52 2.47 -24.21
CA ALA A 393 16.32 2.75 -23.43
C ALA A 393 15.87 1.53 -22.62
N GLY A 394 15.95 0.34 -23.22
CA GLY A 394 15.66 -0.92 -22.54
C GLY A 394 16.58 -1.17 -21.35
N LEU A 395 17.88 -0.88 -21.46
CA LEU A 395 18.83 -1.03 -20.35
C LEU A 395 18.55 -0.08 -19.16
N LEU A 396 18.01 1.12 -19.43
CA LEU A 396 17.59 2.06 -18.38
C LEU A 396 16.36 1.56 -17.61
N ILE A 397 15.39 0.98 -18.33
CA ILE A 397 14.11 0.57 -17.74
C ILE A 397 14.14 -0.87 -17.21
N GLY A 398 14.82 -1.77 -17.91
CA GLY A 398 14.86 -3.22 -17.69
C GLY A 398 13.80 -4.01 -18.48
N ARG A 399 13.10 -3.34 -19.41
CA ARG A 399 12.20 -3.94 -20.41
C ARG A 399 12.37 -3.27 -21.76
N ASN A 400 11.99 -3.94 -22.83
CA ASN A 400 11.71 -3.28 -24.11
C ASN A 400 10.41 -2.47 -24.02
N LYS A 401 10.18 -1.56 -24.99
CA LYS A 401 8.99 -0.69 -25.00
C LYS A 401 7.67 -1.46 -25.02
N ASP A 402 7.62 -2.59 -25.72
CA ASP A 402 6.43 -3.47 -25.76
C ASP A 402 6.25 -4.31 -24.48
N GLY A 403 7.15 -4.18 -23.51
CA GLY A 403 7.06 -4.77 -22.18
C GLY A 403 7.78 -6.10 -22.00
N ASP A 404 8.43 -6.63 -23.03
CA ASP A 404 9.30 -7.80 -22.87
C ASP A 404 10.43 -7.51 -21.87
N PRO A 405 10.64 -8.36 -20.85
CA PRO A 405 11.76 -8.20 -19.93
C PRO A 405 13.09 -8.45 -20.66
N LEU A 406 14.14 -7.74 -20.24
CA LEU A 406 15.47 -7.95 -20.82
C LEU A 406 16.07 -9.33 -20.48
N VAL A 407 15.64 -9.92 -19.37
CA VAL A 407 16.05 -11.28 -18.97
C VAL A 407 15.18 -12.34 -19.61
N ARG A 408 15.75 -13.52 -19.86
CA ARG A 408 15.01 -14.67 -20.36
C ARG A 408 13.86 -15.07 -19.42
N LYS A 409 12.66 -15.22 -19.98
CA LYS A 409 11.47 -15.71 -19.26
C LYS A 409 11.69 -17.15 -18.77
N LYS A 410 11.27 -17.44 -17.54
CA LYS A 410 11.08 -18.82 -17.08
C LYS A 410 9.70 -19.26 -17.52
N ILE A 411 9.60 -19.75 -18.75
CA ILE A 411 8.43 -20.49 -19.18
C ILE A 411 8.75 -21.96 -18.86
N PRO A 412 7.90 -22.70 -18.13
CA PRO A 412 8.09 -24.13 -17.96
C PRO A 412 8.30 -24.79 -19.33
N GLU A 413 9.38 -25.56 -19.53
CA GLU A 413 9.77 -26.15 -20.84
C GLU A 413 8.64 -26.95 -21.53
N ARG A 414 7.61 -27.36 -20.79
CA ARG A 414 6.42 -28.05 -21.32
C ARG A 414 5.28 -27.13 -21.74
N ALA A 415 5.20 -25.90 -21.21
CA ALA A 415 4.26 -24.89 -21.72
C ALA A 415 4.72 -24.34 -23.09
N SER A 416 6.03 -24.30 -23.35
CA SER A 416 6.59 -23.92 -24.66
C SER A 416 6.54 -25.02 -25.73
N LYS A 417 6.26 -26.28 -25.36
CA LYS A 417 6.13 -27.42 -26.30
C LYS A 417 4.69 -27.70 -26.73
N GLN A 418 3.73 -26.91 -26.25
CA GLN A 418 2.31 -27.06 -26.58
C GLN A 418 1.82 -25.98 -27.54
N SER A 419 2.73 -25.37 -28.29
CA SER A 419 2.41 -24.84 -29.61
C SER A 419 3.04 -25.76 -30.66
N ILE A 420 2.22 -26.14 -31.65
CA ILE A 420 2.60 -26.78 -32.92
C ILE A 420 2.64 -28.32 -32.91
N GLU A 421 1.45 -28.94 -32.88
CA GLU A 421 0.94 -29.91 -33.88
C GLU A 421 -0.20 -30.76 -33.28
N GLY A 422 -1.44 -30.54 -33.73
CA GLY A 422 -2.50 -31.56 -33.65
C GLY A 422 -3.69 -31.37 -32.70
N VAL A 423 -3.88 -30.23 -32.03
CA VAL A 423 -5.11 -30.00 -31.24
C VAL A 423 -6.15 -29.24 -32.08
N THR A 424 -6.87 -29.98 -32.92
CA THR A 424 -8.15 -29.52 -33.49
C THR A 424 -9.25 -29.77 -32.46
N GLY A 425 -9.45 -28.85 -31.51
CA GLY A 425 -10.52 -28.97 -30.52
C GLY A 425 -10.32 -28.02 -29.33
N SER A 426 -10.90 -26.82 -29.45
CA SER A 426 -11.46 -25.89 -28.44
C SER A 426 -10.95 -25.78 -26.99
N GLU A 427 -9.85 -26.39 -26.57
CA GLU A 427 -9.27 -26.20 -25.23
C GLU A 427 -7.77 -25.95 -25.35
N ASP A 428 -7.40 -24.81 -25.95
CA ASP A 428 -6.07 -24.27 -25.76
C ASP A 428 -5.98 -23.71 -24.31
N PRO A 429 -5.08 -24.22 -23.44
CA PRO A 429 -4.88 -23.68 -22.09
C PRO A 429 -4.36 -22.23 -22.10
N LEU A 430 -3.96 -21.70 -23.26
CA LEU A 430 -3.62 -20.29 -23.49
C LEU A 430 -4.80 -19.48 -24.05
N ASN A 431 -5.98 -20.08 -24.29
CA ASN A 431 -7.16 -19.33 -24.74
C ASN A 431 -7.73 -18.48 -23.58
N PRO A 432 -7.65 -17.14 -23.63
CA PRO A 432 -8.12 -16.25 -22.57
C PRO A 432 -9.64 -16.14 -22.49
N GLU A 433 -10.40 -16.80 -23.37
CA GLU A 433 -11.83 -16.54 -23.59
C GLU A 433 -12.74 -16.83 -22.38
N ASN A 434 -12.29 -17.60 -21.38
CA ASN A 434 -13.13 -18.02 -20.25
C ASN A 434 -12.68 -17.50 -18.86
N GLU A 435 -11.71 -16.61 -18.79
CA GLU A 435 -11.45 -15.78 -17.59
C GLU A 435 -11.33 -14.35 -18.10
N GLN A 436 -12.13 -13.40 -17.60
CA GLN A 436 -11.94 -12.00 -17.96
C GLN A 436 -10.48 -11.62 -17.66
N PRO A 437 -9.62 -11.37 -18.66
CA PRO A 437 -8.26 -10.94 -18.39
C PRO A 437 -8.40 -9.52 -17.85
N GLU A 438 -8.13 -9.35 -16.56
CA GLU A 438 -8.17 -8.03 -15.93
C GLU A 438 -7.04 -7.19 -16.53
N GLY A 439 -7.40 -6.31 -17.45
CA GLY A 439 -6.44 -5.50 -18.18
C GLY A 439 -5.78 -6.28 -19.32
N ASP A 440 -4.48 -6.09 -19.42
CA ASP A 440 -3.68 -6.48 -20.57
C ASP A 440 -3.38 -8.00 -20.57
N PRO A 441 -3.89 -8.78 -21.54
CA PRO A 441 -3.84 -10.24 -21.53
C PRO A 441 -2.41 -10.81 -21.52
N ASP A 442 -1.44 -10.11 -22.10
CA ASP A 442 -0.05 -10.58 -22.13
C ASP A 442 0.76 -10.15 -20.91
N ALA A 443 0.30 -9.15 -20.15
CA ALA A 443 1.07 -8.57 -19.05
C ALA A 443 1.42 -9.62 -17.98
N ASN A 444 0.55 -10.61 -17.77
CA ASN A 444 0.83 -11.73 -16.88
C ASN A 444 2.01 -12.56 -17.40
N PHE A 445 1.95 -13.01 -18.64
CA PHE A 445 3.02 -13.79 -19.29
C PHE A 445 4.36 -13.04 -19.31
N LEU A 446 4.33 -11.75 -19.66
CA LEU A 446 5.49 -10.86 -19.70
C LEU A 446 6.12 -10.60 -18.32
N ASN A 447 5.42 -10.98 -17.24
CA ASN A 447 5.89 -10.82 -15.88
C ASN A 447 6.46 -12.11 -15.26
N TYR A 448 6.41 -13.25 -15.95
CA TYR A 448 7.01 -14.53 -15.50
C TYR A 448 8.53 -14.58 -15.80
N PHE A 449 9.29 -13.86 -14.99
CA PHE A 449 10.75 -13.91 -14.96
C PHE A 449 11.27 -13.56 -13.56
N ASP A 450 12.53 -13.91 -13.32
CA ASP A 450 13.33 -13.50 -12.17
C ASP A 450 14.76 -13.14 -12.65
N TYR A 451 15.63 -12.74 -11.72
CA TYR A 451 17.04 -12.43 -12.04
C TYR A 451 18.01 -13.53 -11.59
N LEU A 452 17.55 -14.75 -11.26
CA LEU A 452 18.40 -15.80 -10.67
C LEU A 452 19.50 -16.28 -11.62
N ASN A 453 19.26 -16.19 -12.92
CA ASN A 453 20.25 -16.53 -13.96
C ASN A 453 21.01 -15.30 -14.48
N ASP A 454 20.76 -14.12 -13.92
CA ASP A 454 21.40 -12.85 -14.28
C ASP A 454 22.07 -12.20 -13.05
N ASN A 455 22.82 -13.01 -12.30
CA ASN A 455 23.46 -12.61 -11.04
C ASN A 455 24.55 -11.55 -11.22
N GLU A 456 25.05 -11.37 -12.44
CA GLU A 456 26.04 -10.34 -12.78
C GLU A 456 25.43 -9.11 -13.48
N GLY A 457 24.10 -9.09 -13.71
CA GLY A 457 23.43 -7.98 -14.38
C GLY A 457 23.85 -7.76 -15.83
N ARG A 458 24.18 -8.84 -16.54
CA ARG A 458 24.61 -8.83 -17.95
C ARG A 458 23.42 -8.79 -18.91
N GLU A 459 22.25 -9.29 -18.51
CA GLU A 459 21.02 -9.19 -19.31
C GLU A 459 20.23 -7.93 -18.94
N CYS A 460 19.85 -7.80 -17.65
CA CYS A 460 19.17 -6.63 -17.10
C CYS A 460 20.09 -5.92 -16.10
N PRO A 461 20.65 -4.75 -16.41
CA PRO A 461 21.58 -4.06 -15.52
C PRO A 461 21.03 -3.82 -14.12
N PHE A 462 21.90 -3.81 -13.10
CA PHE A 462 21.49 -3.55 -11.72
C PHE A 462 20.79 -2.20 -11.53
N HIS A 463 21.21 -1.17 -12.29
CA HIS A 463 20.59 0.15 -12.23
C HIS A 463 19.18 0.19 -12.87
N ALA A 464 18.74 -0.87 -13.56
CA ALA A 464 17.55 -0.80 -14.38
C ALA A 464 16.33 -0.56 -13.50
N HIS A 465 15.47 0.36 -13.92
CA HIS A 465 14.37 0.85 -13.10
C HIS A 465 13.53 -0.27 -12.45
N ILE A 466 13.10 -1.26 -13.25
CA ILE A 466 12.29 -2.37 -12.71
C ILE A 466 13.06 -3.30 -11.76
N ARG A 467 14.39 -3.42 -11.92
CA ARG A 467 15.24 -4.29 -11.10
C ARG A 467 15.53 -3.63 -9.76
N LYS A 468 15.75 -2.32 -9.75
CA LYS A 468 15.81 -1.49 -8.54
C LYS A 468 14.47 -1.49 -7.80
N ALA A 469 13.38 -1.33 -8.54
CA ALA A 469 12.05 -1.26 -7.95
C ALA A 469 11.59 -2.61 -7.36
N ASN A 470 11.82 -3.70 -8.08
CA ASN A 470 11.53 -5.05 -7.62
C ASN A 470 12.69 -5.99 -8.03
N PRO A 471 13.60 -6.30 -7.10
CA PRO A 471 14.72 -7.20 -7.36
C PRO A 471 14.34 -8.68 -7.46
N ARG A 472 13.06 -9.03 -7.28
CA ARG A 472 12.51 -10.40 -7.41
C ARG A 472 13.30 -11.45 -6.61
N LYS A 473 13.79 -11.04 -5.44
CA LYS A 473 14.54 -11.86 -4.50
C LYS A 473 13.70 -12.09 -3.25
N GLN A 474 13.83 -13.28 -2.67
CA GLN A 474 13.17 -13.62 -1.41
C GLN A 474 13.57 -12.63 -0.30
N GLY A 475 12.60 -12.20 0.49
CA GLY A 475 12.76 -11.22 1.57
C GLY A 475 12.48 -9.77 1.14
N PHE A 476 12.17 -9.53 -0.13
CA PHE A 476 11.83 -8.20 -0.65
C PHE A 476 10.34 -8.04 -0.95
N GLU A 477 9.56 -9.11 -0.86
CA GLU A 477 8.15 -9.13 -1.24
C GLU A 477 7.27 -8.24 -0.37
N GLU A 478 7.60 -8.12 0.92
CA GLU A 478 6.88 -7.29 1.89
C GLU A 478 7.04 -5.79 1.61
N SER A 479 8.11 -5.40 0.91
CA SER A 479 8.37 -4.01 0.50
C SER A 479 7.78 -3.66 -0.88
N ASN A 480 6.97 -4.53 -1.49
CA ASN A 480 6.30 -4.27 -2.75
C ASN A 480 5.16 -3.27 -2.57
N ILE A 481 4.84 -2.52 -3.63
CA ILE A 481 3.76 -1.53 -3.65
C ILE A 481 2.75 -1.87 -4.75
N VAL A 482 1.51 -1.42 -4.58
CA VAL A 482 0.42 -1.66 -5.54
C VAL A 482 0.14 -0.39 -6.34
N ARG A 483 0.61 -0.32 -7.59
CA ARG A 483 0.62 0.93 -8.38
C ARG A 483 -0.70 1.14 -9.12
N ARG A 484 -1.15 2.40 -9.18
CA ARG A 484 -2.41 2.85 -9.79
C ARG A 484 -2.24 4.13 -10.60
N SER A 485 -1.08 4.24 -11.23
CA SER A 485 -0.67 5.48 -11.89
C SER A 485 -1.50 5.77 -13.14
N MET A 486 -1.65 7.05 -13.46
CA MET A 486 -2.26 7.52 -14.70
C MET A 486 -1.43 8.64 -15.34
N SER A 487 -1.55 8.81 -16.65
CA SER A 487 -0.86 9.88 -17.39
C SER A 487 -1.59 11.21 -17.24
N TYR A 488 -0.85 12.31 -17.31
CA TYR A 488 -1.40 13.66 -17.36
C TYR A 488 -0.72 14.52 -18.41
N GLU A 489 -1.43 15.55 -18.85
CA GLU A 489 -0.91 16.68 -19.61
C GLU A 489 -1.40 17.99 -19.00
N GLU A 490 -0.51 18.95 -18.90
CA GLU A 490 -0.85 20.35 -18.66
C GLU A 490 -0.83 21.06 -20.01
N ARG A 491 -1.98 21.59 -20.39
CA ARG A 491 -2.19 22.25 -21.68
C ARG A 491 -2.42 23.74 -21.49
N TYR A 492 -1.93 24.53 -22.43
CA TYR A 492 -2.16 25.96 -22.48
C TYR A 492 -2.64 26.38 -23.87
N LYS A 493 -3.40 27.46 -23.94
CA LYS A 493 -3.78 28.06 -25.22
C LYS A 493 -2.70 29.07 -25.62
N ASN A 494 -2.01 28.80 -26.71
CA ASN A 494 -1.01 29.71 -27.24
C ASN A 494 -1.70 30.96 -27.83
N GLU A 495 -1.33 32.14 -27.32
CA GLU A 495 -1.96 33.41 -27.68
C GLU A 495 -1.66 33.85 -29.13
N PHE A 496 -0.58 33.34 -29.74
CA PHE A 496 -0.15 33.73 -31.08
C PHE A 496 -0.90 33.00 -32.21
N ASN A 497 -1.13 31.70 -32.05
CA ASN A 497 -1.78 30.84 -33.06
C ASN A 497 -3.18 30.35 -32.62
N ASN A 498 -3.62 30.65 -31.38
CA ASN A 498 -4.84 30.15 -30.77
C ASN A 498 -4.91 28.60 -30.65
N GLU A 499 -3.79 27.90 -30.78
CA GLU A 499 -3.72 26.45 -30.67
C GLU A 499 -3.55 26.02 -29.21
N ILE A 500 -4.02 24.80 -28.90
CA ILE A 500 -3.80 24.18 -27.59
C ILE A 500 -2.50 23.39 -27.66
N GLU A 501 -1.54 23.75 -26.83
CA GLU A 501 -0.23 23.13 -26.76
C GLU A 501 -0.02 22.45 -25.39
N VAL A 502 0.82 21.42 -25.37
CA VAL A 502 1.19 20.71 -24.14
C VAL A 502 2.39 21.42 -23.51
N GLU A 503 2.20 22.07 -22.37
CA GLU A 503 3.28 22.66 -21.59
C GLU A 503 4.10 21.58 -20.87
N ARG A 504 3.40 20.65 -20.22
CA ARG A 504 4.00 19.58 -19.42
C ARG A 504 3.24 18.29 -19.60
N LYS A 505 3.95 17.18 -19.46
CA LYS A 505 3.35 15.86 -19.45
C LYS A 505 4.09 14.95 -18.51
N GLY A 506 3.39 13.99 -17.96
CA GLY A 506 3.95 13.09 -16.97
C GLY A 506 2.97 12.06 -16.47
N MET A 507 3.25 11.59 -15.27
CA MET A 507 2.47 10.58 -14.59
C MET A 507 2.09 11.07 -13.19
N PHE A 508 0.82 10.89 -12.82
CA PHE A 508 0.45 10.81 -11.42
C PHE A 508 0.83 9.42 -10.92
N PHE A 509 1.97 9.34 -10.25
CA PHE A 509 2.36 8.11 -9.57
C PHE A 509 1.44 7.91 -8.38
N MET A 510 0.73 6.79 -8.38
CA MET A 510 -0.12 6.39 -7.27
C MET A 510 0.25 5.00 -6.82
N ALA A 511 0.39 4.79 -5.53
CA ALA A 511 0.68 3.48 -4.98
C ALA A 511 0.01 3.24 -3.63
N PHE A 512 -0.69 2.12 -3.53
CA PHE A 512 -1.26 1.62 -2.29
C PHE A 512 -0.27 0.71 -1.56
N MET A 513 -0.25 0.82 -0.23
CA MET A 513 0.58 0.03 0.67
C MET A 513 0.00 -0.03 2.09
N ARG A 514 0.43 -1.02 2.88
CA ARG A 514 0.11 -1.10 4.31
C ARG A 514 0.95 -0.15 5.17
N ASN A 515 2.20 0.09 4.78
CA ASN A 515 3.15 0.92 5.52
C ASN A 515 4.00 1.77 4.55
N ILE A 516 3.92 3.09 4.66
CA ILE A 516 4.63 4.02 3.77
C ILE A 516 6.15 3.94 3.97
N GLU A 517 6.62 3.85 5.22
CA GLU A 517 8.04 3.84 5.54
C GLU A 517 8.73 2.58 5.03
N GLU A 518 8.16 1.42 5.37
CA GLU A 518 8.73 0.11 5.05
C GLU A 518 8.65 -0.23 3.56
N GLN A 519 7.74 0.42 2.82
CA GLN A 519 7.47 0.13 1.41
C GLN A 519 7.94 1.28 0.51
N PHE A 520 7.19 2.38 0.44
CA PHE A 520 7.48 3.47 -0.51
C PHE A 520 8.76 4.23 -0.16
N GLU A 521 8.93 4.70 1.08
CA GLU A 521 10.11 5.49 1.46
C GLU A 521 11.37 4.65 1.36
N ARG A 522 11.36 3.41 1.89
CA ARG A 522 12.47 2.47 1.73
C ARG A 522 12.77 2.17 0.26
N LEU A 523 11.74 2.06 -0.59
CA LEU A 523 11.92 1.90 -2.04
C LEU A 523 12.67 3.09 -2.63
N VAL A 524 12.15 4.31 -2.47
CA VAL A 524 12.71 5.48 -3.17
C VAL A 524 14.04 5.94 -2.57
N ASN A 525 14.17 5.94 -1.25
CA ASN A 525 15.35 6.45 -0.56
C ASN A 525 16.52 5.46 -0.58
N ASN A 526 16.25 4.18 -0.30
CA ASN A 526 17.32 3.21 -0.10
C ASN A 526 17.57 2.42 -1.37
N ARG A 527 16.54 1.83 -1.96
CA ARG A 527 16.70 0.98 -3.14
C ARG A 527 17.01 1.82 -4.37
N MET A 528 16.14 2.75 -4.75
CA MET A 528 16.28 3.48 -6.01
C MET A 528 17.39 4.54 -5.96
N TYR A 529 17.39 5.39 -4.93
CA TYR A 529 18.35 6.48 -4.80
C TYR A 529 19.64 6.09 -4.06
N GLY A 530 19.54 5.29 -3.00
CA GLY A 530 20.66 4.95 -2.11
C GLY A 530 21.61 3.88 -2.63
N PHE A 531 22.50 3.43 -1.75
CA PHE A 531 23.43 2.33 -1.99
C PHE A 531 22.68 0.98 -1.94
N ASP A 532 22.95 0.12 -2.92
CA ASP A 532 22.22 -1.13 -3.09
C ASP A 532 22.82 -2.27 -2.25
N GLU A 533 21.96 -3.09 -1.62
CA GLU A 533 22.35 -4.38 -1.02
C GLU A 533 22.46 -5.50 -2.08
N LEU A 534 22.10 -5.22 -3.33
CA LEU A 534 21.85 -6.23 -4.39
C LEU A 534 22.71 -6.07 -5.65
N GLY A 535 23.55 -5.05 -5.73
CA GLY A 535 24.40 -4.76 -6.89
C GLY A 535 25.55 -3.81 -6.53
N PRO A 536 26.30 -3.32 -7.53
CA PRO A 536 27.33 -2.31 -7.31
C PRO A 536 26.76 -1.07 -6.61
N ASN A 537 27.50 -0.53 -5.65
CA ASN A 537 27.09 0.63 -4.85
C ASN A 537 26.72 1.87 -5.69
N ASP A 538 27.22 1.98 -6.91
CA ASP A 538 27.02 3.10 -7.83
C ASP A 538 25.91 2.85 -8.89
N ALA A 539 25.21 1.71 -8.81
CA ALA A 539 24.08 1.36 -9.69
C ALA A 539 22.75 1.97 -9.20
N HIS A 540 22.65 3.28 -9.23
CA HIS A 540 21.44 4.03 -8.88
C HIS A 540 20.38 4.00 -9.99
N ASP A 541 19.11 4.15 -9.64
CA ASP A 541 18.01 4.17 -10.61
C ASP A 541 18.07 5.42 -11.54
N PRO A 542 18.03 5.25 -12.87
CA PRO A 542 18.22 6.36 -13.80
C PRO A 542 17.08 7.39 -13.77
N LEU A 543 15.86 6.98 -13.41
CA LEU A 543 14.68 7.84 -13.39
C LEU A 543 14.62 8.67 -12.10
N ILE A 544 15.08 8.14 -10.96
CA ILE A 544 14.98 8.87 -9.70
C ILE A 544 16.07 9.93 -9.54
N MET A 545 17.24 9.74 -10.13
CA MET A 545 18.40 10.61 -9.91
C MET A 545 18.29 11.96 -10.65
N ASP A 546 18.95 12.99 -10.13
CA ASP A 546 18.99 14.33 -10.73
C ASP A 546 20.43 14.81 -11.08
N GLU A 547 20.50 16.02 -11.60
CA GLU A 547 21.69 16.70 -12.12
C GLU A 547 22.84 16.89 -11.10
N ASN A 548 22.60 16.63 -9.80
CA ASN A 548 23.63 16.73 -8.77
C ASN A 548 24.69 15.62 -8.86
N TYR A 549 24.42 14.55 -9.63
CA TYR A 549 25.38 13.47 -9.87
C TYR A 549 26.29 13.81 -11.06
N GLN A 550 27.54 14.16 -10.74
CA GLN A 550 28.55 14.59 -11.70
C GLN A 550 28.99 13.47 -12.65
N ASP A 551 29.16 12.25 -12.18
CA ASP A 551 29.57 11.09 -13.00
C ASP A 551 28.63 9.91 -12.74
N ARG A 552 27.97 9.40 -13.78
CA ARG A 552 27.03 8.28 -13.65
C ARG A 552 27.47 7.04 -14.43
N PRO A 553 27.54 5.88 -13.77
CA PRO A 553 27.84 4.64 -14.45
C PRO A 553 26.60 3.99 -15.05
N TYR A 554 26.74 3.57 -16.30
CA TYR A 554 25.81 2.69 -16.96
C TYR A 554 26.52 1.39 -17.34
N TYR A 555 25.81 0.27 -17.26
CA TYR A 555 26.35 -1.04 -17.56
C TYR A 555 25.73 -1.53 -18.86
N ASN A 556 26.58 -1.96 -19.80
CA ASN A 556 26.11 -2.63 -20.99
C ASN A 556 25.92 -4.14 -20.74
N LYS A 557 25.49 -4.87 -21.77
CA LYS A 557 25.27 -6.33 -21.69
C LYS A 557 26.54 -7.15 -21.41
N ASN A 558 27.73 -6.57 -21.60
CA ASN A 558 29.01 -7.21 -21.28
C ASN A 558 29.46 -6.94 -19.83
N GLY A 559 28.69 -6.17 -19.06
CA GLY A 559 29.06 -5.70 -17.72
C GLY A 559 30.06 -4.54 -17.74
N GLU A 560 30.34 -3.95 -18.91
CA GLU A 560 31.27 -2.83 -19.03
C GLU A 560 30.62 -1.55 -18.51
N LYS A 561 31.36 -0.83 -17.68
CA LYS A 561 30.95 0.42 -17.06
C LYS A 561 31.23 1.60 -17.99
N ILE A 562 30.20 2.35 -18.34
CA ILE A 562 30.25 3.56 -19.15
C ILE A 562 29.86 4.74 -18.30
N ILE A 563 30.77 5.70 -18.14
CA ILE A 563 30.54 6.88 -17.31
C ILE A 563 30.06 8.05 -18.19
N PHE A 564 29.04 8.74 -17.72
CA PHE A 564 28.58 10.01 -18.28
C PHE A 564 28.76 11.14 -17.27
N SER A 565 29.50 12.16 -17.71
CA SER A 565 29.62 13.42 -16.98
C SER A 565 28.35 14.25 -17.14
N LYS A 566 27.78 14.74 -16.03
CA LYS A 566 26.55 15.55 -15.91
C LYS A 566 25.31 14.81 -16.37
N ALA A 567 24.66 14.16 -15.42
CA ALA A 567 23.49 13.40 -15.75
C ALA A 567 22.27 14.25 -16.08
N ARG A 568 21.51 13.78 -17.08
CA ARG A 568 20.25 14.39 -17.48
C ARG A 568 19.16 14.06 -16.47
N LYS A 569 18.30 15.05 -16.21
CA LYS A 569 17.09 14.85 -15.42
C LYS A 569 16.02 14.23 -16.30
N LEU A 570 15.60 13.01 -15.97
CA LEU A 570 14.58 12.27 -16.73
C LEU A 570 13.19 12.48 -16.15
N VAL A 571 13.09 12.56 -14.82
CA VAL A 571 11.84 12.79 -14.12
C VAL A 571 11.97 13.99 -13.19
N THR A 572 11.01 14.90 -13.27
CA THR A 572 10.91 16.06 -12.38
C THR A 572 9.75 15.87 -11.41
N TYR A 573 10.07 15.75 -10.12
CA TYR A 573 9.07 15.81 -9.06
C TYR A 573 8.41 17.20 -9.03
N ARG A 574 7.08 17.23 -9.14
CA ARG A 574 6.29 18.47 -9.14
C ARG A 574 5.43 18.62 -7.89
N GLY A 575 5.27 17.61 -7.06
CA GLY A 575 4.44 17.69 -5.85
C GLY A 575 3.88 16.33 -5.49
N GLY A 576 3.32 16.20 -4.29
CA GLY A 576 2.86 14.92 -3.79
C GLY A 576 2.34 14.99 -2.38
N ILE A 577 1.62 13.95 -2.00
CA ILE A 577 0.90 13.88 -0.74
C ILE A 577 0.72 12.42 -0.29
N TYR A 578 0.75 12.22 1.03
CA TYR A 578 0.37 10.96 1.65
C TYR A 578 -1.11 11.00 2.03
N LEU A 579 -1.79 9.89 1.73
CA LEU A 579 -3.22 9.72 1.87
C LEU A 579 -3.50 8.38 2.56
N PHE A 580 -4.68 8.26 3.13
CA PHE A 580 -5.25 6.99 3.54
C PHE A 580 -6.61 6.84 2.89
N ALA A 581 -6.89 5.66 2.34
CA ALA A 581 -8.19 5.26 1.85
C ALA A 581 -8.93 4.54 3.00
N PRO A 582 -9.87 5.19 3.71
CA PRO A 582 -10.60 4.53 4.78
C PRO A 582 -11.53 3.45 4.24
N SER A 583 -12.02 2.59 5.12
CA SER A 583 -13.09 1.66 4.77
C SER A 583 -14.39 2.43 4.46
N LEU A 584 -15.31 1.86 3.69
CA LEU A 584 -16.62 2.46 3.43
C LEU A 584 -17.43 2.71 4.73
N PRO A 585 -17.41 1.82 5.74
CA PRO A 585 -18.08 2.06 7.02
C PRO A 585 -17.58 3.28 7.78
N PHE A 586 -16.31 3.69 7.62
CA PHE A 586 -15.79 4.91 8.25
C PHE A 586 -16.65 6.13 7.94
N PHE A 587 -16.98 6.34 6.66
CA PHE A 587 -17.76 7.51 6.23
C PHE A 587 -19.19 7.49 6.77
N LYS A 588 -19.75 6.30 7.03
CA LYS A 588 -21.09 6.14 7.62
C LYS A 588 -21.12 6.39 9.13
N ASN A 589 -19.96 6.33 9.79
CA ASN A 589 -19.81 6.49 11.24
C ASN A 589 -19.29 7.88 11.65
N LEU A 590 -19.23 8.84 10.73
CA LEU A 590 -18.76 10.19 11.02
C LEU A 590 -19.76 11.04 11.84
N ASP A 591 -21.03 10.60 11.93
CA ASP A 591 -22.13 11.27 12.65
C ASP A 591 -22.15 11.00 14.17
#